data_AF-A0A970QH75-F1
#
_entry.id   AF-A0A970QH75-F1
#
_cell.length_a   1.000
_cell.length_b   1.000
_cell.length_c   1.000
_cell.angle_alpha   90.00
_cell.angle_beta   90.00
_cell.angle_gamma   90.00
#
_symmetry.space_group_name_H-M   'P 1'
#
loop_
_entity.id
_entity.type
_entity.pdbx_description
1 polymer ?
#
loop_
_entity_poly.entity_id
_entity_poly.type
_entity_poly.pdbx_seq_one_letter_code
_entity_poly.pdbx_strand_id
1 'polypeptide(L)' 'WFIEINPLPGLAPGYSDYPMLAGFNGMAYPDLIRGILRAALQRMRFGEVTRYAAT' A
#
# COMPACT_ATOMS: atom_id res chain seq x y z
N TRP A 1 -15.06 -21.55 -3.92
CA TRP A 1 -13.75 -21.91 -4.48
C TRP A 1 -12.83 -20.72 -4.37
N PHE A 2 -11.56 -20.97 -4.07
CA PHE A 2 -10.48 -19.98 -4.04
C PHE A 2 -9.66 -20.14 -5.32
N ILE A 3 -9.40 -19.05 -6.04
CA ILE A 3 -8.69 -19.07 -7.33
C ILE A 3 -7.22 -18.74 -7.11
N GLU A 4 -6.92 -17.57 -6.53
CA GLU A 4 -5.55 -17.12 -6.27
C GLU A 4 -5.48 -16.00 -5.21
N ILE A 5 -4.26 -15.76 -4.72
CA ILE A 5 -3.84 -14.53 -4.03
C ILE A 5 -2.59 -14.03 -4.75
N ASN A 6 -2.65 -12.81 -5.26
CA ASN A 6 -1.49 -12.13 -5.84
C ASN A 6 -0.91 -11.13 -4.82
N PRO A 7 0.28 -11.39 -4.23
CA PRO A 7 0.91 -10.47 -3.30
C PRO A 7 1.49 -9.21 -3.98
N LEU A 8 1.51 -9.16 -5.31
CA LEU A 8 1.99 -8.05 -6.12
C LEU A 8 0.98 -7.68 -7.22
N PRO A 9 -0.18 -7.09 -6.85
CA PRO A 9 -1.16 -6.66 -7.83
C PRO A 9 -0.63 -5.49 -8.66
N GLY A 10 -1.14 -5.35 -9.89
CA GLY A 10 -0.88 -4.15 -10.70
C GLY A 10 -1.39 -2.89 -9.99
N LEU A 11 -0.69 -1.78 -10.20
CA LEU A 11 -1.02 -0.48 -9.62
C LEU A 11 -1.37 0.59 -10.67
N ALA A 12 -1.51 0.23 -11.95
CA ALA A 12 -1.83 1.20 -12.99
C ALA A 12 -3.27 1.74 -12.81
N PRO A 13 -3.46 3.06 -12.59
CA PRO A 13 -4.78 3.62 -12.37
C PRO A 13 -5.65 3.48 -13.63
N GLY A 14 -6.91 3.07 -13.47
CA GLY A 14 -7.84 2.86 -14.57
C GLY A 14 -7.63 1.59 -15.40
N TYR A 15 -6.65 0.75 -15.04
CA TYR A 15 -6.38 -0.52 -15.73
C TYR A 15 -6.24 -1.70 -14.76
N SER A 16 -5.51 -1.53 -13.65
CA SER A 16 -5.29 -2.62 -12.69
C SER A 16 -6.45 -2.75 -11.71
N ASP A 17 -6.84 -4.00 -11.43
CA ASP A 17 -7.96 -4.34 -10.54
C ASP A 17 -7.84 -3.71 -9.16
N TYR A 18 -6.65 -3.71 -8.56
CA TYR A 18 -6.48 -3.24 -7.18
C TYR A 18 -6.80 -1.73 -7.02
N PRO A 19 -6.23 -0.81 -7.82
CA PRO A 19 -6.67 0.58 -7.89
C PRO A 19 -8.15 0.76 -8.24
N MET A 20 -8.70 -0.04 -9.17
CA MET A 20 -10.10 0.07 -9.58
C MET A 20 -11.05 -0.28 -8.44
N LEU A 21 -10.78 -1.39 -7.74
CA LEU A 21 -11.57 -1.82 -6.58
C LEU A 21 -11.44 -0.83 -5.41
N ALA A 22 -10.24 -0.31 -5.14
CA ALA A 22 -10.06 0.72 -4.12
C ALA A 22 -10.88 1.99 -4.44
N GLY A 23 -10.83 2.46 -5.69
CA GLY A 23 -11.62 3.59 -6.17
C GLY A 23 -13.13 3.33 -6.09
N PHE A 24 -13.58 2.13 -6.46
CA PHE A 24 -14.98 1.71 -6.32
C PHE A 24 -15.45 1.74 -4.85
N ASN A 25 -14.53 1.49 -3.90
CA ASN A 25 -14.79 1.60 -2.46
C ASN A 25 -14.55 3.02 -1.90
N GLY A 26 -14.44 4.04 -2.75
CA GLY A 26 -14.30 5.44 -2.32
C GLY A 26 -12.89 5.87 -1.91
N MET A 27 -11.86 5.05 -2.15
CA MET A 27 -10.47 5.41 -1.88
C MET A 27 -9.81 6.03 -3.11
N ALA A 28 -9.37 7.29 -3.00
CA ALA A 28 -8.62 7.93 -4.07
C ALA A 28 -7.26 7.24 -4.29
N TYR A 29 -6.81 7.17 -5.55
CA TYR A 29 -5.55 6.50 -5.91
C TYR A 29 -4.33 7.02 -5.12
N PRO A 30 -4.15 8.35 -4.88
CA PRO A 30 -3.05 8.82 -4.03
C PRO A 30 -3.10 8.30 -2.59
N ASP A 31 -4.29 8.09 -2.04
CA ASP A 31 -4.47 7.56 -0.68
C ASP A 31 -4.17 6.06 -0.62
N LEU A 32 -4.52 5.31 -1.66
CA LEU A 32 -4.10 3.91 -1.82
C LEU A 32 -2.58 3.78 -1.79
N ILE A 33 -1.87 4.55 -2.62
CA ILE A 33 -0.40 4.52 -2.66
C ILE A 33 0.19 4.93 -1.31
N ARG A 34 -0.34 5.97 -0.68
CA ARG A 34 0.06 6.38 0.67
C ARG A 34 -0.14 5.27 1.70
N GLY A 35 -1.24 4.52 1.62
CA GLY A 35 -1.51 3.37 2.48
C GLY A 35 -0.47 2.26 2.33
N ILE A 36 -0.13 1.89 1.08
CA ILE A 36 0.92 0.91 0.78
C ILE A 36 2.26 1.33 1.39
N LEU A 37 2.68 2.58 1.17
CA LEU A 37 3.93 3.12 1.70
C LEU A 37 3.94 3.15 3.24
N ARG A 38 2.82 3.56 3.87
CA ARG A 38 2.69 3.54 5.34
C ARG A 38 2.83 2.12 5.89
N ALA A 39 2.19 1.14 5.28
CA ALA A 39 2.29 -0.26 5.69
C ALA A 39 3.73 -0.79 5.55
N ALA A 40 4.45 -0.39 4.49
CA ALA A 40 5.86 -0.73 4.31
C ALA A 40 6.74 -0.12 5.41
N LEU A 41 6.58 1.19 5.69
CA LEU A 41 7.34 1.88 6.73
C LEU A 41 7.10 1.30 8.13
N GLN A 42 5.86 0.94 8.45
CA GLN A 42 5.50 0.27 9.70
C GLN A 42 6.19 -1.10 9.82
N ARG A 43 6.18 -1.89 8.74
CA ARG A 43 6.85 -3.21 8.70
C ARG A 43 8.35 -3.10 8.90
N MET A 44 8.97 -2.07 8.34
CA MET A 44 10.40 -1.79 8.49
C MET A 44 10.76 -1.13 9.83
N ARG A 45 9.77 -0.84 10.68
CA ARG A 45 9.95 -0.09 11.93
C ARG A 45 10.72 1.21 11.73
N PHE A 46 10.45 1.92 10.63
CA PHE A 46 11.21 3.10 10.24
C PHE A 46 11.19 4.20 11.33
N GLY A 47 10.14 4.26 12.15
CA GLY A 47 10.05 5.15 13.33
C GLY A 47 10.89 4.75 14.54
N GLU A 48 11.41 3.52 14.63
CA GLU A 48 12.35 3.10 15.69
C GLU A 48 13.80 3.53 15.33
N VAL A 49 14.16 3.56 14.05
CA VAL A 49 15.53 3.86 13.59
C VAL A 49 15.91 5.34 13.77
N THR A 50 14.95 6.27 13.62
CA THR A 50 15.21 7.71 13.83
C THR A 50 15.53 8.06 15.30
N ARG A 51 15.23 7.18 16.26
CA ARG A 51 15.48 7.44 17.69
C ARG A 51 16.94 7.18 18.11
N TYR A 52 17.71 6.43 17.33
CA TYR A 52 19.13 6.12 17.62
C TYR A 52 20.12 7.07 16.93
N ALA A 53 19.67 7.85 15.95
CA ALA A 53 20.51 8.83 15.24
C ALA A 53 20.48 10.25 15.89
N ALA A 54 19.77 10.41 17.01
CA ALA A 54 19.61 11.68 17.73
C ALA A 54 20.22 11.66 19.15
N THR A 55 21.10 10.71 19.44
CA THR A 55 21.92 10.65 20.66
C THR A 55 23.40 10.66 20.33
#